data_AF-A0A3S0DTD1-F1
#
_entry.id   AF-A0A3S0DTD1-F1
#
_cell.length_a   1.000
_cell.length_b   1.000
_cell.length_c   1.000
_cell.angle_alpha   90.00
_cell.angle_beta   90.00
_cell.angle_gamma   90.00
#
_symmetry.space_group_name_H-M   'P 1'
#
loop_
_entity.id
_entity.type
_entity.pdbx_description
1 polymer ?
#
loop_
_entity_poly.entity_id
_entity_poly.type
_entity_poly.pdbx_seq_one_letter_code
_entity_poly.pdbx_strand_id
1 'polypeptide(L)'
;MAALDIICGMNPFSDRQFQLAWLAGPATWLALWPWLAPAYFNPAWPLQHPLPLLLAVLVYPPLEEILFRGWLQQSLMSRPKLHTHWLLSPANLIASLLFAAAHLWRHNLLLVMAVFLPSLIFGYFYERHRGLCSPILLHGWYNLGFVYCFTAGN
;
A
#
# COMPACT_ATOMS: atom_id res chain seq x y z
N MET A 1 3.08 12.99 -21.81
CA MET A 1 1.73 12.41 -21.62
C MET A 1 1.72 10.91 -21.91
N ALA A 2 2.08 10.45 -23.12
CA ALA A 2 2.01 9.03 -23.51
C ALA A 2 2.70 7.98 -22.60
N ALA A 3 3.82 8.30 -21.93
CA ALA A 3 4.50 7.34 -21.04
C ALA A 3 3.80 7.14 -19.67
N LEU A 4 3.12 8.18 -19.18
CA LEU A 4 2.35 8.11 -17.93
C LEU A 4 1.06 7.29 -18.11
N ASP A 5 0.47 7.34 -19.31
CA ASP A 5 -0.74 6.58 -19.64
C ASP A 5 -0.48 5.07 -19.63
N ILE A 6 0.73 4.63 -20.02
CA ILE A 6 1.15 3.22 -19.99
C ILE A 6 1.32 2.69 -18.56
N ILE A 7 1.76 3.55 -17.63
CA ILE A 7 2.02 3.15 -16.22
C ILE A 7 0.76 3.30 -15.34
N CYS A 8 -0.05 4.34 -15.59
CA CYS A 8 -1.22 4.63 -14.75
C CYS A 8 -2.51 3.97 -15.21
N GLY A 9 -2.69 3.64 -16.51
CA GLY A 9 -3.89 3.00 -17.05
C GLY A 9 -5.16 3.88 -17.04
N MET A 10 -5.51 4.45 -15.89
CA MET A 10 -6.64 5.35 -15.64
C MET A 10 -6.24 6.42 -14.60
N ASN A 11 -6.90 7.59 -14.61
CA ASN A 11 -6.83 8.53 -13.50
C ASN A 11 -7.44 7.91 -12.22
N PRO A 12 -6.67 7.66 -11.14
CA PRO A 12 -7.19 6.97 -9.97
C PRO A 12 -8.35 7.70 -9.29
N PHE A 13 -8.30 9.03 -9.26
CA PHE A 13 -9.29 9.84 -8.53
C PHE A 13 -10.62 10.00 -9.26
N SER A 14 -10.76 9.53 -10.50
CA SER A 14 -12.09 9.42 -11.13
C SER A 14 -12.88 8.19 -10.66
N ASP A 15 -12.25 7.25 -9.97
CA ASP A 15 -12.91 6.05 -9.45
C ASP A 15 -13.37 6.24 -7.98
N ARG A 16 -14.66 6.06 -7.73
CA ARG A 16 -15.25 6.17 -6.38
C ARG A 16 -14.67 5.15 -5.41
N GLN A 17 -14.36 3.95 -5.87
CA GLN A 17 -13.79 2.93 -4.97
C GLN A 17 -12.38 3.32 -4.54
N PHE A 18 -11.59 3.87 -5.44
CA PHE A 18 -10.28 4.42 -5.12
C PHE A 18 -10.39 5.59 -4.13
N GLN A 19 -11.34 6.51 -4.33
CA GLN A 19 -11.60 7.57 -3.36
C GLN A 19 -11.97 7.03 -1.98
N LEU A 20 -12.80 5.99 -1.90
CA LEU A 20 -13.15 5.33 -0.63
C LEU A 20 -11.92 4.70 0.04
N ALA A 21 -11.06 4.02 -0.74
CA ALA A 21 -9.80 3.48 -0.22
C ALA A 21 -8.85 4.59 0.23
N TRP A 22 -8.78 5.69 -0.51
CA TRP A 22 -7.99 6.87 -0.12
C TRP A 22 -8.45 7.44 1.22
N LEU A 23 -9.78 7.55 1.43
CA LEU A 23 -10.36 8.01 2.70
C LEU A 23 -10.26 6.99 3.83
N ALA A 24 -10.16 5.69 3.51
CA ALA A 24 -9.99 4.65 4.51
C ALA A 24 -8.66 4.80 5.28
N GLY A 25 -7.60 5.32 4.63
CA GLY A 25 -6.35 5.69 5.31
C GLY A 25 -6.58 6.61 6.53
N PRO A 26 -7.00 7.87 6.34
CA PRO A 26 -7.33 8.78 7.43
C PRO A 26 -8.34 8.22 8.43
N ALA A 27 -9.38 7.52 7.96
CA ALA A 27 -10.36 6.90 8.85
C ALA A 27 -9.70 5.88 9.80
N THR A 28 -8.82 5.02 9.30
CA THR A 28 -8.08 4.08 10.14
C THR A 28 -7.10 4.77 11.08
N TRP A 29 -6.41 5.82 10.65
CA TRP A 29 -5.51 6.58 11.53
C TRP A 29 -6.28 7.24 12.67
N LEU A 30 -7.43 7.85 12.38
CA LEU A 30 -8.30 8.45 13.41
C LEU A 30 -8.82 7.39 14.40
N ALA A 31 -9.19 6.21 13.92
CA ALA A 31 -9.64 5.12 14.78
C ALA A 31 -8.52 4.57 15.69
N LEU A 32 -7.28 4.50 15.18
CA LEU A 32 -6.11 4.02 15.92
C LEU A 32 -5.48 5.08 16.83
N TRP A 33 -5.71 6.37 16.54
CA TRP A 33 -5.12 7.51 17.23
C TRP A 33 -5.18 7.42 18.76
N PRO A 34 -6.35 7.26 19.42
CA PRO A 34 -6.41 7.29 20.88
C PRO A 34 -5.63 6.14 21.56
N TRP A 35 -5.33 5.07 20.82
CA TRP A 35 -4.65 3.89 21.34
C TRP A 35 -3.14 3.91 21.13
N LEU A 36 -2.68 4.45 20.00
CA LEU A 36 -1.28 4.37 19.58
C LEU A 36 -0.56 5.73 19.60
N ALA A 37 -1.23 6.81 19.19
CA ALA A 37 -0.58 8.11 19.02
C ALA A 37 0.03 8.66 20.33
N PRO A 38 -0.58 8.53 21.53
CA PRO A 38 0.03 9.03 22.77
C PRO A 38 1.42 8.46 23.08
N ALA A 39 1.73 7.26 22.58
CA ALA A 39 3.03 6.61 22.78
C ALA A 39 4.07 6.97 21.71
N TYR A 40 3.65 7.36 20.51
CA TYR A 40 4.54 7.41 19.34
C TYR A 40 4.49 8.73 18.55
N PHE A 41 3.49 9.58 18.76
CA PHE A 41 3.34 10.77 17.95
C PHE A 41 4.31 11.87 18.39
N ASN A 42 5.15 12.34 17.46
CA ASN A 42 6.02 13.49 17.64
C ASN A 42 5.87 14.42 16.43
N PRO A 43 5.31 15.63 16.61
CA PRO A 43 5.07 16.55 15.49
C PRO A 43 6.36 17.06 14.83
N ALA A 44 7.50 17.01 15.52
CA ALA A 44 8.80 17.44 14.98
C ALA A 44 9.53 16.34 14.20
N TRP A 45 9.11 15.08 14.33
CA TRP A 45 9.82 13.93 13.76
C TRP A 45 10.05 14.01 12.25
N PRO A 46 9.09 14.45 11.40
CA PRO A 46 9.33 14.58 9.96
C PRO A 46 10.49 15.52 9.61
N LEU A 47 10.71 16.56 10.42
CA LEU A 47 11.79 17.52 10.24
C LEU A 47 13.13 16.97 10.76
N GLN A 48 13.10 16.13 11.80
CA GLN A 48 14.27 15.49 12.38
C GLN A 48 14.75 14.28 11.55
N HIS A 49 13.81 13.56 10.94
CA HIS A 49 14.05 12.32 10.18
C HIS A 49 13.45 12.38 8.77
N PRO A 50 13.81 13.37 7.93
CA PRO A 50 13.20 13.53 6.61
C PRO A 50 13.54 12.37 5.68
N LEU A 51 14.77 11.82 5.75
CA LEU A 51 15.18 10.73 4.86
C LEU A 51 14.39 9.44 5.11
N PRO A 52 14.24 8.92 6.35
CA PRO A 52 13.36 7.78 6.62
C PRO A 52 11.93 7.97 6.12
N LEU A 53 11.34 9.16 6.30
CA LEU A 53 10.01 9.47 5.82
C LEU A 53 9.93 9.42 4.28
N LEU A 54 10.87 10.07 3.59
CA LEU A 54 10.93 10.08 2.13
C LEU A 54 11.11 8.66 1.57
N LEU A 55 11.95 7.85 2.21
CA LEU A 55 12.14 6.45 1.81
C LEU A 55 10.84 5.65 1.96
N ALA A 56 10.18 5.75 3.11
CA ALA A 56 8.95 5.01 3.42
C ALA A 56 7.75 5.40 2.55
N VAL A 57 7.69 6.66 2.08
CA VAL A 57 6.53 7.20 1.35
C VAL A 57 6.76 7.24 -0.16
N LEU A 58 7.97 7.53 -0.61
CA LEU A 58 8.24 7.82 -2.03
C LEU A 58 9.17 6.83 -2.72
N VAL A 59 9.99 6.08 -1.98
CA VAL A 59 11.00 5.18 -2.58
C VAL A 59 10.62 3.71 -2.45
N TYR A 60 10.34 3.24 -1.24
CA TYR A 60 9.96 1.85 -1.01
C TYR A 60 8.62 1.47 -1.67
N PRO A 61 7.55 2.29 -1.59
CA PRO A 61 6.27 1.90 -2.19
C PRO A 61 6.34 1.64 -3.70
N PRO A 62 6.97 2.50 -4.54
CA PRO A 62 7.18 2.17 -5.95
C PRO A 62 7.97 0.87 -6.18
N LEU A 63 9.06 0.66 -5.46
CA LEU A 63 9.90 -0.53 -5.62
C LEU A 63 9.14 -1.82 -5.25
N GLU A 64 8.40 -1.77 -4.15
CA GLU A 64 7.61 -2.89 -3.67
C GLU A 64 6.44 -3.18 -4.62
N GLU A 65 5.67 -2.17 -5.06
CA GLU A 65 4.56 -2.42 -5.98
C GLU A 65 5.04 -2.88 -7.37
N ILE A 66 6.20 -2.42 -7.86
CA ILE A 66 6.81 -2.96 -9.09
C ILE A 66 7.09 -4.45 -8.92
N LEU A 67 7.68 -4.87 -7.79
CA LEU A 67 8.04 -6.25 -7.54
C LEU A 67 6.79 -7.14 -7.33
N PHE A 68 5.91 -6.74 -6.42
CA PHE A 68 4.79 -7.58 -5.98
C PHE A 68 3.59 -7.51 -6.94
N ARG A 69 3.31 -6.36 -7.56
CA ARG A 69 2.21 -6.24 -8.53
C ARG A 69 2.69 -6.41 -9.95
N GLY A 70 3.66 -5.58 -10.34
CA GLY A 70 4.15 -5.50 -11.71
C GLY A 70 4.79 -6.80 -12.20
N TRP A 71 5.53 -7.48 -11.32
CA TRP A 71 6.13 -8.77 -11.63
C TRP A 71 5.34 -9.96 -11.08
N LEU A 72 5.18 -10.10 -9.76
CA LEU A 72 4.63 -11.31 -9.16
C LEU A 72 3.13 -11.51 -9.46
N GLN A 73 2.28 -10.55 -9.10
CA GLN A 73 0.83 -10.66 -9.32
C GLN A 73 0.50 -10.77 -10.82
N GLN A 74 1.12 -9.94 -11.66
CA GLN A 74 0.99 -10.03 -13.11
C GLN A 74 1.40 -11.40 -13.67
N SER A 75 2.50 -11.98 -13.17
CA SER A 75 2.93 -13.32 -13.59
C SER A 75 1.94 -14.39 -13.17
N LEU A 76 1.33 -14.27 -12.00
CA LEU A 76 0.28 -15.20 -11.54
C LEU A 76 -1.00 -15.07 -12.38
N MET A 77 -1.40 -13.83 -12.72
CA MET A 77 -2.56 -13.55 -13.57
C MET A 77 -2.43 -14.08 -15.00
N SER A 78 -1.21 -14.35 -15.48
CA SER A 78 -1.02 -15.01 -16.78
C SER A 78 -1.58 -16.44 -16.82
N ARG A 79 -1.86 -17.03 -15.64
CA ARG A 79 -2.49 -18.34 -15.50
C ARG A 79 -4.02 -18.19 -15.43
N PRO A 80 -4.79 -18.76 -16.37
CA PRO A 80 -6.26 -18.55 -16.43
C PRO A 80 -7.01 -18.87 -15.14
N LYS A 81 -6.54 -19.84 -14.35
CA LYS A 81 -7.15 -20.24 -13.07
C LYS A 81 -6.96 -19.22 -11.93
N LEU A 82 -5.98 -18.33 -12.06
CA LEU A 82 -5.62 -17.36 -11.02
C LEU A 82 -6.08 -15.94 -11.38
N HIS A 83 -6.58 -15.75 -12.60
CA HIS A 83 -7.19 -14.51 -13.05
C HIS A 83 -8.70 -14.57 -12.81
N THR A 84 -9.24 -13.54 -12.15
CA THR A 84 -10.69 -13.39 -11.95
C THR A 84 -11.04 -11.91 -11.86
N HIS A 85 -12.27 -11.56 -12.24
CA HIS A 85 -12.80 -10.19 -12.15
C HIS A 85 -13.53 -9.91 -10.83
N TRP A 86 -13.36 -10.77 -9.83
CA TRP A 86 -13.96 -10.62 -8.51
C TRP A 86 -13.15 -9.64 -7.65
N LEU A 87 -13.74 -9.22 -6.53
CA LEU A 87 -13.11 -8.31 -5.56
C LEU A 87 -11.74 -8.80 -5.04
N LEU A 88 -11.53 -10.11 -5.00
CA LEU A 88 -10.28 -10.73 -4.58
C LEU A 88 -9.88 -11.86 -5.52
N SER A 89 -8.79 -11.66 -6.26
CA SER A 89 -8.22 -12.70 -7.11
C SER A 89 -7.26 -13.62 -6.34
N PRO A 90 -7.11 -14.89 -6.74
CA PRO A 90 -6.06 -15.76 -6.21
C PRO A 90 -4.66 -15.17 -6.41
N ALA A 91 -4.41 -14.48 -7.52
CA ALA A 91 -3.13 -13.82 -7.78
C ALA A 91 -2.85 -12.71 -6.75
N ASN A 92 -3.83 -11.85 -6.46
CA ASN A 92 -3.75 -10.82 -5.44
C ASN A 92 -3.55 -11.42 -4.05
N LEU A 93 -4.31 -12.47 -3.71
CA LEU A 93 -4.19 -13.13 -2.41
C LEU A 93 -2.77 -13.69 -2.19
N ILE A 94 -2.23 -14.42 -3.17
CA ILE A 94 -0.88 -15.00 -3.09
C ILE A 94 0.17 -13.88 -3.02
N ALA A 95 0.08 -12.86 -3.88
CA ALA A 95 1.02 -11.73 -3.87
C ALA A 95 1.01 -11.00 -2.52
N SER A 96 -0.18 -10.79 -1.95
CA SER A 96 -0.35 -10.11 -0.66
C SER A 96 0.14 -10.95 0.52
N LEU A 97 -0.03 -12.27 0.48
CA LEU A 97 0.56 -13.18 1.48
C LEU A 97 2.09 -13.15 1.44
N LEU A 98 2.68 -13.18 0.24
CA LEU A 98 4.13 -13.11 0.08
C LEU A 98 4.70 -11.73 0.45
N PHE A 99 3.96 -10.66 0.15
CA PHE A 99 4.29 -9.30 0.59
C PHE A 99 4.32 -9.20 2.12
N ALA A 100 3.28 -9.68 2.80
CA ALA A 100 3.21 -9.71 4.25
C ALA A 100 4.32 -10.60 4.85
N ALA A 101 4.60 -11.76 4.25
CA ALA A 101 5.67 -12.65 4.69
C ALA A 101 7.06 -11.99 4.59
N ALA A 102 7.32 -11.19 3.56
CA ALA A 102 8.58 -10.45 3.43
C ALA A 102 8.82 -9.45 4.59
N HIS A 103 7.75 -9.02 5.26
CA HIS A 103 7.83 -8.11 6.41
C HIS A 103 8.13 -8.82 7.74
N LEU A 104 8.06 -10.16 7.81
CA LEU A 104 8.37 -10.93 9.03
C LEU A 104 9.81 -10.73 9.52
N TRP A 105 10.75 -10.38 8.63
CA TRP A 105 12.15 -10.14 9.02
C TRP A 105 12.31 -8.89 9.91
N ARG A 106 11.45 -7.88 9.75
CA ARG A 106 11.58 -6.59 10.46
C ARG A 106 10.47 -6.34 11.47
N HIS A 107 9.35 -7.06 11.39
CA HIS A 107 8.14 -6.73 12.12
C HIS A 107 7.59 -7.92 12.89
N ASN A 108 6.95 -7.62 14.02
CA ASN A 108 6.17 -8.61 14.76
C ASN A 108 4.91 -9.03 13.96
N LEU A 109 4.28 -10.11 14.41
CA LEU A 109 3.13 -10.70 13.71
C LEU A 109 1.94 -9.74 13.59
N LEU A 110 1.72 -8.86 14.57
CA LEU A 110 0.62 -7.89 14.53
C LEU A 110 0.79 -6.90 13.37
N LEU A 111 2.00 -6.37 13.20
CA LEU A 111 2.33 -5.47 12.09
C LEU A 111 2.30 -6.19 10.74
N VAL A 112 2.72 -7.45 10.69
CA VAL A 112 2.61 -8.28 9.47
C VAL A 112 1.15 -8.47 9.05
N MET A 113 0.25 -8.72 10.00
CA MET A 113 -1.19 -8.77 9.72
C MET A 113 -1.74 -7.41 9.31
N ALA A 114 -1.24 -6.32 9.90
CA ALA A 114 -1.66 -4.96 9.57
C ALA A 114 -1.26 -4.54 8.15
N VAL A 115 -0.14 -5.02 7.60
CA VAL A 115 0.26 -4.72 6.21
C VAL A 115 -0.42 -5.64 5.18
N PHE A 116 -0.90 -6.81 5.60
CA PHE A 116 -1.60 -7.74 4.71
C PHE A 116 -2.90 -7.16 4.14
N LEU A 117 -3.74 -6.54 4.98
CA LEU A 117 -5.02 -5.98 4.53
C LEU A 117 -4.87 -4.84 3.51
N PRO A 118 -4.03 -3.81 3.72
CA PRO A 118 -3.71 -2.81 2.70
C PRO A 118 -3.15 -3.42 1.42
N SER A 119 -2.30 -4.45 1.52
CA SER A 119 -1.74 -5.14 0.37
C SER A 119 -2.82 -5.72 -0.56
N LEU A 120 -3.91 -6.27 0.00
CA LEU A 120 -5.05 -6.74 -0.78
C LEU A 120 -5.74 -5.59 -1.53
N ILE A 121 -5.86 -4.42 -0.90
CA ILE A 121 -6.45 -3.22 -1.52
C ILE A 121 -5.57 -2.74 -2.67
N PHE A 122 -4.24 -2.72 -2.50
CA PHE A 122 -3.31 -2.30 -3.55
C PHE A 122 -3.40 -3.25 -4.75
N GLY A 123 -3.40 -4.56 -4.51
CA GLY A 123 -3.55 -5.56 -5.56
C GLY A 123 -4.92 -5.50 -6.25
N TYR A 124 -5.98 -5.11 -5.55
CA TYR A 124 -7.29 -4.87 -6.15
C TYR A 124 -7.25 -3.71 -7.15
N PHE A 125 -6.66 -2.57 -6.76
CA PHE A 125 -6.55 -1.42 -7.67
C PHE A 125 -5.55 -1.62 -8.79
N TYR A 126 -4.53 -2.45 -8.59
CA TYR A 126 -3.65 -2.88 -9.68
C TYR A 126 -4.44 -3.58 -10.80
N GLU A 127 -5.32 -4.53 -10.45
CA GLU A 127 -6.13 -5.27 -11.43
C GLU A 127 -7.22 -4.39 -12.05
N ARG A 128 -7.88 -3.58 -11.22
CA ARG A 128 -8.98 -2.70 -11.64
C ARG A 128 -8.52 -1.60 -12.59
N HIS A 129 -7.40 -0.95 -12.27
CA HIS A 129 -6.89 0.19 -13.04
C HIS A 129 -5.83 -0.21 -14.07
N ARG A 130 -5.38 -1.48 -14.05
CA ARG A 130 -4.38 -2.05 -14.95
C ARG A 130 -3.09 -1.21 -15.00
N GLY A 131 -2.66 -0.74 -13.85
CA GLY A 131 -1.55 0.19 -13.73
C GLY A 131 -0.99 0.25 -12.31
N LEU A 132 0.25 0.70 -12.20
CA LEU A 132 0.96 0.77 -10.92
C LEU A 132 0.70 2.07 -10.15
N CYS A 133 0.15 3.10 -10.79
CA CYS A 133 -0.03 4.39 -10.12
C CYS A 133 -0.96 4.29 -8.91
N SER A 134 -2.08 3.58 -9.02
CA SER A 134 -3.02 3.43 -7.91
C SER A 134 -2.48 2.68 -6.71
N PRO A 135 -1.90 1.48 -6.86
CA PRO A 135 -1.26 0.81 -5.72
C PRO A 135 -0.13 1.65 -5.12
N ILE A 136 0.72 2.28 -5.94
CA ILE A 136 1.83 3.13 -5.44
C ILE A 136 1.31 4.31 -4.61
N LEU A 137 0.30 5.03 -5.12
CA LEU A 137 -0.28 6.18 -4.45
C LEU A 137 -0.94 5.78 -3.12
N LEU A 138 -1.73 4.70 -3.11
CA LEU A 138 -2.36 4.21 -1.87
C LEU A 138 -1.32 3.72 -0.87
N HIS A 139 -0.30 3.01 -1.32
CA HIS A 139 0.76 2.50 -0.46
C HIS A 139 1.55 3.65 0.17
N GLY A 140 2.03 4.61 -0.62
CA GLY A 140 2.70 5.80 -0.08
C GLY A 140 1.80 6.59 0.88
N TRP A 141 0.51 6.75 0.56
CA TRP A 141 -0.46 7.43 1.42
C TRP A 141 -0.65 6.72 2.77
N TYR A 142 -0.81 5.40 2.74
CA TYR A 142 -1.00 4.59 3.94
C TYR A 142 0.27 4.59 4.81
N ASN A 143 1.45 4.49 4.19
CA ASN A 143 2.73 4.58 4.88
C ASN A 143 2.93 5.96 5.51
N LEU A 144 2.59 7.04 4.81
CA LEU A 144 2.73 8.40 5.33
C LEU A 144 2.01 8.56 6.67
N GLY A 145 0.71 8.24 6.72
CA GLY A 145 -0.04 8.40 7.96
C GLY A 145 0.37 7.39 9.03
N PHE A 146 0.66 6.14 8.67
CA PHE A 146 1.09 5.15 9.66
C PHE A 146 2.44 5.50 10.29
N VAL A 147 3.45 5.81 9.48
CA VAL A 147 4.80 6.16 9.94
C VAL A 147 4.74 7.43 10.79
N TYR A 148 4.08 8.49 10.30
CA TYR A 148 4.02 9.76 11.01
C TYR A 148 3.23 9.67 12.32
N CYS A 149 2.06 9.01 12.32
CA CYS A 149 1.20 8.98 13.50
C CYS A 149 1.63 7.95 14.56
N PHE A 150 2.27 6.84 14.15
CA PHE A 150 2.41 5.65 15.01
C PHE A 150 3.83 5.09 15.11
N THR A 151 4.82 5.70 14.46
CA THR A 151 6.24 5.26 14.58
C THR A 151 7.19 6.38 14.98
N ALA A 152 6.74 7.65 14.91
CA ALA A 152 7.53 8.87 15.07
C ALA A 152 8.15 9.14 16.47
N GLY A 153 8.10 8.18 17.39
CA GLY A 153 8.56 8.35 18.78
C GLY A 153 9.42 7.21 19.30
N ASN A 154 9.77 6.25 18.44
CA ASN A 154 10.67 5.13 18.75
C ASN A 154 12.10 5.39 18.30
#